data_AF-A0AA40TUT7-F1
#
_entry.id   AF-A0AA40TUT7-F1
#
_cell.length_a   1.000
_cell.length_b   1.000
_cell.length_c   1.000
_cell.angle_alpha   90.00
_cell.angle_beta   90.00
_cell.angle_gamma   90.00
#
_symmetry.space_group_name_H-M   'P 1'
#
loop_
_entity.id
_entity.type
_entity.pdbx_description
1 polymer ?
#
loop_
_entity_poly.entity_id
_entity_poly.type
_entity_poly.pdbx_seq_one_letter_code
_entity_poly.pdbx_strand_id
1 'polypeptide(L)'
;MAFERQKNSSVAAASQNYLKVLTMSNSSSAISQFKHISRVDNINYAPTVWSRADALKVNENDPTTTQPLVSPDFPVMSDTVFIWDTMPLREL
;
A
#
# COMPACT_ATOMS: atom_id res chain seq x y z
N MET A 1 32.78 6.23 13.76
CA MET A 1 32.87 4.80 13.36
C MET A 1 31.81 3.87 13.98
N ALA A 2 30.78 4.38 14.67
CA ALA A 2 29.70 3.56 15.24
C ALA A 2 28.47 3.40 14.31
N PHE A 3 28.18 4.41 13.49
CA PHE A 3 26.99 4.46 12.63
C PHE A 3 27.03 3.48 11.44
N GLU A 4 28.20 3.28 10.84
CA GLU A 4 28.40 2.34 9.72
C GLU A 4 28.20 0.86 10.11
N ARG A 5 28.42 0.51 11.39
CA ARG A 5 28.19 -0.85 11.87
C ARG A 5 26.70 -1.21 11.95
N GLN A 6 25.82 -0.23 12.20
CA GLN A 6 24.37 -0.47 12.23
C GLN A 6 23.76 -0.64 10.83
N LYS A 7 24.25 0.07 9.81
CA LYS A 7 23.80 -0.14 8.42
C LYS A 7 24.13 -1.55 7.93
N ASN A 8 25.35 -2.02 8.21
CA ASN A 8 25.78 -3.34 7.75
C ASN A 8 25.09 -4.49 8.51
N SER A 9 24.64 -4.26 9.76
CA SER A 9 23.84 -5.25 10.49
C SER A 9 22.39 -5.31 10.00
N SER A 10 21.79 -4.18 9.60
CA SER A 10 20.40 -4.18 9.08
C SER A 10 20.30 -4.82 7.70
N VAL A 11 21.28 -4.60 6.82
CA VAL A 11 21.35 -5.24 5.50
C VAL A 11 21.61 -6.74 5.63
N ALA A 12 22.47 -7.15 6.56
CA ALA A 12 22.69 -8.57 6.86
C ALA A 12 21.42 -9.21 7.45
N ALA A 13 20.71 -8.55 8.36
CA ALA A 13 19.45 -9.04 8.92
C ALA A 13 18.34 -9.15 7.86
N ALA A 14 18.27 -8.18 6.94
CA ALA A 14 17.34 -8.24 5.80
C ALA A 14 17.69 -9.41 4.87
N SER A 15 18.97 -9.61 4.54
CA SER A 15 19.44 -10.74 3.73
C SER A 15 19.12 -12.10 4.36
N GLN A 16 19.32 -12.24 5.67
CA GLN A 16 18.95 -13.45 6.41
C GLN A 16 17.43 -13.69 6.41
N ASN A 17 16.62 -12.63 6.48
CA ASN A 17 15.16 -12.74 6.35
C ASN A 17 14.74 -13.17 4.94
N TYR A 18 15.38 -12.66 3.89
CA TYR A 18 15.12 -13.12 2.51
C TYR A 18 15.51 -14.57 2.31
N LEU A 19 16.68 -14.99 2.81
CA LEU A 19 17.12 -16.39 2.74
C LEU A 19 16.22 -17.32 3.56
N LYS A 20 15.70 -16.87 4.71
CA LYS A 20 14.72 -17.62 5.51
C LYS A 20 13.38 -17.78 4.78
N VAL A 21 12.91 -16.74 4.09
CA VAL A 21 11.69 -16.81 3.27
C VAL A 21 11.87 -17.73 2.06
N LEU A 22 13.03 -17.67 1.39
CA LEU A 22 13.38 -18.55 0.27
C LEU A 22 13.52 -20.01 0.71
N THR A 23 14.09 -20.28 1.89
CA THR A 23 14.21 -21.65 2.42
C THR A 23 12.89 -22.20 2.94
N MET A 24 12.00 -21.37 3.51
CA MET A 24 10.63 -21.79 3.88
C MET A 24 9.74 -22.07 2.66
N SER A 25 10.00 -21.43 1.52
CA SER A 25 9.27 -21.64 0.26
C SER A 25 9.50 -23.02 -0.38
N ASN A 26 10.58 -23.73 0.01
CA ASN A 26 10.86 -25.09 -0.45
C ASN A 26 10.16 -26.18 0.35
N SER A 27 9.37 -25.81 1.36
CA SER A 27 8.49 -26.76 2.04
C SER A 27 7.15 -26.82 1.30
N SER A 28 6.79 -28.00 0.78
CA SER A 28 5.59 -28.24 -0.05
C SER A 28 4.27 -27.78 0.60
N SER A 29 4.27 -27.48 1.91
CA SER A 29 3.13 -26.92 2.63
C SER A 29 2.87 -25.43 2.34
N ALA A 30 3.90 -24.63 2.02
CA ALA A 30 3.75 -23.19 1.74
C ALA A 30 3.14 -22.93 0.35
N ILE A 31 3.43 -23.79 -0.63
CA ILE A 31 2.84 -23.71 -1.97
C ILE A 31 1.33 -24.05 -1.92
N SER A 32 0.89 -24.88 -0.96
CA SER A 32 -0.53 -25.19 -0.78
C SER A 32 -1.34 -24.02 -0.22
N GLN A 33 -0.73 -23.07 0.51
CA GLN A 33 -1.42 -21.93 1.11
C GLN A 33 -1.76 -20.83 0.10
N PHE A 34 -0.98 -20.68 -0.98
CA PHE A 34 -1.31 -19.77 -2.08
C PHE A 34 -2.41 -20.30 -3.01
N LYS A 35 -2.80 -21.56 -2.85
CA LYS A 35 -3.85 -22.19 -3.66
C LYS A 35 -5.27 -21.81 -3.22
N HIS A 36 -5.41 -21.07 -2.12
CA HIS A 36 -6.69 -20.72 -1.50
C HIS A 36 -6.97 -19.21 -1.44
N ILE A 37 -6.35 -18.41 -2.32
CA ILE A 37 -6.93 -17.10 -2.68
C ILE A 37 -8.19 -17.43 -3.46
N SER A 38 -9.32 -17.43 -2.76
CA SER A 38 -10.65 -17.60 -3.32
C SER A 38 -10.79 -16.71 -4.54
N ARG A 39 -10.80 -17.34 -5.72
CA ARG A 39 -11.39 -16.74 -6.91
C ARG A 39 -12.81 -16.36 -6.50
N VAL A 40 -13.15 -15.09 -6.70
CA VAL A 40 -14.53 -14.65 -6.60
C VAL A 40 -15.25 -15.30 -7.79
N ASP A 41 -15.85 -16.47 -7.57
CA ASP A 41 -16.43 -17.34 -8.61
C ASP A 41 -17.75 -16.78 -9.22
N ASN A 42 -18.03 -15.48 -9.06
CA ASN A 42 -19.24 -14.82 -9.56
C ASN A 42 -18.94 -13.58 -10.42
N ILE A 43 -17.81 -13.57 -11.14
CA ILE A 43 -17.44 -12.46 -12.01
C ILE A 43 -17.20 -12.98 -13.43
N ASN A 44 -18.13 -12.68 -14.34
CA ASN A 44 -18.03 -13.04 -15.78
C ASN A 44 -17.09 -12.12 -16.58
N TYR A 45 -16.22 -11.37 -15.91
CA TYR A 45 -15.29 -10.44 -16.53
C TYR A 45 -13.94 -10.47 -15.83
N ALA A 46 -12.87 -10.20 -16.59
CA ALA A 46 -11.54 -10.03 -16.01
C ALA A 46 -11.48 -8.68 -15.25
N PRO A 47 -10.89 -8.64 -14.04
CA PRO A 47 -10.67 -7.37 -13.33
C PRO A 47 -9.75 -6.42 -14.11
N THR A 48 -10.03 -5.12 -14.04
CA THR A 48 -9.12 -4.09 -14.54
C THR A 48 -7.95 -3.93 -13.58
N VAL A 49 -6.73 -3.97 -14.11
CA VAL A 49 -5.50 -3.84 -13.31
C VAL A 49 -4.92 -2.43 -13.50
N TRP A 50 -4.76 -1.68 -12.41
CA TRP A 50 -3.93 -0.49 -12.42
C TRP A 50 -2.46 -0.91 -12.42
N SER A 51 -1.79 -0.79 -13.57
CA SER A 51 -0.48 -1.39 -13.79
C SER A 51 0.67 -0.51 -13.28
N ARG A 52 1.86 -1.11 -13.16
CA ARG A 52 3.10 -0.35 -12.89
C ARG A 52 3.39 0.70 -13.96
N ALA A 53 3.08 0.41 -15.24
CA ALA A 53 3.28 1.34 -16.33
C ALA A 53 2.34 2.55 -16.22
N ASP A 54 1.15 2.37 -15.64
CA ASP A 54 0.22 3.47 -15.40
C ASP A 54 0.63 4.30 -14.18
N ALA A 55 1.11 3.64 -13.12
CA ALA A 55 1.66 4.34 -11.96
C ALA A 55 2.89 5.21 -12.30
N LEU A 56 3.70 4.81 -13.28
CA LEU A 56 4.82 5.62 -13.77
C LEU A 56 4.40 6.90 -14.52
N LYS A 57 3.10 7.06 -14.84
CA LYS A 57 2.57 8.26 -15.50
C LYS A 57 2.03 9.29 -14.50
N VAL A 58 2.02 8.99 -13.20
CA VAL A 58 1.57 9.93 -12.16
C VAL A 58 2.47 11.17 -12.19
N ASN A 59 1.83 12.34 -12.17
CA ASN A 59 2.51 13.63 -12.24
C ASN A 59 2.03 14.54 -11.11
N GLU A 60 2.89 14.79 -10.13
CA GLU A 60 2.63 15.66 -8.97
C GLU A 60 2.57 17.17 -9.30
N ASN A 61 3.09 17.58 -10.46
CA ASN A 61 3.24 18.98 -10.83
C ASN A 61 2.15 19.50 -11.78
N ASP A 62 1.11 18.71 -12.05
CA ASP A 62 0.00 19.09 -12.94
C ASP A 62 -1.03 19.95 -12.19
N PRO A 63 -1.16 21.26 -12.49
CA PRO A 63 -2.11 22.12 -11.79
C PRO A 63 -3.58 21.78 -12.08
N THR A 64 -3.87 20.97 -13.12
CA THR A 64 -5.23 20.54 -13.44
C THR A 64 -5.72 19.38 -12.58
N THR A 65 -4.79 18.66 -11.92
CA THR A 65 -5.06 17.51 -11.05
C THR A 65 -4.47 17.64 -9.64
N THR A 66 -3.87 18.79 -9.32
CA THR A 66 -3.36 19.12 -7.98
C THR A 66 -4.38 19.96 -7.19
N GLN A 67 -4.70 19.51 -5.98
CA GLN A 67 -5.57 20.24 -5.05
C GLN A 67 -4.93 21.59 -4.64
N PRO A 68 -5.70 22.68 -4.52
CA PRO A 68 -5.20 23.93 -3.98
C PRO A 68 -4.67 23.80 -2.54
N LEU A 69 -3.75 24.69 -2.17
CA LEU A 69 -3.20 24.72 -0.81
C LEU A 69 -4.29 25.02 0.22
N VAL A 70 -4.37 24.18 1.26
CA VAL A 70 -5.23 24.40 2.42
C VAL A 70 -4.53 25.37 3.38
N SER A 71 -5.25 26.38 3.86
CA SER A 71 -4.72 27.35 4.82
C SER A 71 -4.28 26.67 6.13
N PRO A 72 -3.15 27.04 6.73
CA PRO A 72 -2.76 26.53 8.06
C PRO A 72 -3.75 26.96 9.17
N ASP A 73 -4.45 28.08 8.98
CA ASP A 73 -5.46 28.61 9.92
C ASP A 73 -6.87 28.10 9.59
N PHE A 74 -7.01 26.84 9.17
CA PHE A 74 -8.32 26.27 8.85
C PHE A 74 -9.19 26.16 10.12
N PRO A 75 -10.49 26.52 10.06
CA PRO A 75 -11.38 26.36 11.21
C PRO A 75 -11.66 24.89 11.48
N VAL A 76 -11.87 24.54 12.75
CA VAL A 76 -12.30 23.21 13.16
C VAL A 76 -13.83 23.09 13.12
N MET A 77 -14.35 21.93 12.74
CA MET A 77 -15.80 21.69 12.69
C MET A 77 -16.41 21.48 14.08
N SER A 78 -15.65 20.89 15.00
CA SER A 78 -16.04 20.64 16.38
C SER A 78 -14.81 20.54 17.27
N ASP A 79 -14.87 21.13 18.47
CA ASP A 79 -13.79 21.04 19.48
C ASP A 79 -13.78 19.69 20.23
N THR A 80 -14.73 18.80 19.92
CA THR A 80 -14.98 17.58 20.71
C THR A 80 -14.74 16.28 19.96
N VAL A 81 -14.75 16.30 18.63
CA VAL A 81 -14.65 15.09 17.80
C VAL A 81 -13.73 15.30 16.61
N PHE A 82 -13.01 14.24 16.24
CA PHE A 82 -12.24 14.19 15.00
C PHE A 82 -13.04 13.47 13.92
N ILE A 83 -13.01 14.04 12.71
CA ILE A 83 -13.64 13.47 11.51
C ILE A 83 -12.59 13.28 10.41
N TRP A 84 -12.76 12.27 9.55
CA TRP A 84 -11.88 11.99 8.41
C TRP A 84 -12.69 11.61 7.16
N ASP A 85 -13.12 10.35 7.06
CA ASP A 85 -13.95 9.88 5.97
C ASP A 85 -15.36 10.44 6.15
N THR A 86 -15.86 11.09 5.11
CA THR A 86 -17.22 11.65 5.10
C THR A 86 -18.01 10.99 3.98
N MET A 87 -19.23 10.56 4.28
CA MET A 87 -20.10 9.84 3.35
C MET A 87 -21.39 10.64 3.17
N PRO A 88 -21.54 11.41 2.07
CA PRO A 88 -22.77 12.10 1.77
C PRO A 88 -23.94 11.12 1.62
N LEU A 89 -25.15 11.57 1.95
CA LEU A 89 -26.35 10.80 1.71
C LEU A 89 -26.53 10.57 0.20
N ARG A 90 -26.88 9.34 -0.19
CA ARG A 90 -27.09 8.91 -1.58
C ARG A 90 -28.27 7.95 -1.67
N GLU A 91 -28.93 7.92 -2.83
CA GLU A 91 -29.94 6.92 -3.16
C GLU A 91 -29.30 5.51 -3.29
N LEU A 92 -30.14 4.48 -3.18
CA LEU A 92 -29.77 3.07 -3.32
C LEU A 92 -30.03 2.57 -4.74
#